data_AF-A0AAE9AED4-F1
#
_entry.id   AF-A0AAE9AED4-F1
#
_cell.length_a   1.000
_cell.length_b   1.000
_cell.length_c   1.000
_cell.angle_alpha   90.00
_cell.angle_beta   90.00
_cell.angle_gamma   90.00
#
_symmetry.space_group_name_H-M   'P 1'
#
loop_
_entity.id
_entity.type
_entity.pdbx_description
1 polymer ?
#
loop_
_entity_poly.entity_id
_entity_poly.type
_entity_poly.pdbx_seq_one_letter_code
_entity_poly.pdbx_strand_id
1 'polypeptide(L)'
;MDTATAKATIANVVTSIKDCADVGMFVFSKMHPAAAALVGVGLLVKNLIISTDSNPVLDDLKGLRSELNNLGDKMGTHFSDLKAFMVAQTFYKSIAVKAAVLSRAMADTNDPDSNETRNSSVAFFKKMYEKNTPLELAYTLKEMLDNKVTNPLKMAMDADELMTEKTFNEWKSLIDGVFAQLWTIECFASGLIYNENTYRQNRLAQELMSFRSSADNWEKEYKAQALFWPQKVRRFVETIQDKTDWKSHNDEAVAIKEGLEKILTDDMFYIVIFPESSSLLKYQKSNDQLIESLKRGGTNILIYRSKTARTVTQEKRQKRFMDGHRTSERNCRETDFKLRILVSRWRDFQCCGCSIDTCRHLVMGPWLVELGKLYLLRA
;
A
#
# COMPACT_ATOMS: atom_id res chain seq x y z
N MET A 1 -43.83 14.68 -2.25
CA MET A 1 -43.33 13.35 -2.64
C MET A 1 -44.34 12.34 -2.13
N ASP A 2 -44.87 11.47 -3.00
CA ASP A 2 -45.74 10.39 -2.54
C ASP A 2 -44.93 9.30 -1.82
N THR A 3 -45.63 8.44 -1.06
CA THR A 3 -45.01 7.38 -0.25
C THR A 3 -44.19 6.40 -1.08
N ALA A 4 -44.65 6.02 -2.28
CA ALA A 4 -43.94 5.03 -3.10
C ALA A 4 -42.61 5.60 -3.58
N THR A 5 -42.61 6.86 -4.03
CA THR A 5 -41.41 7.60 -4.44
C THR A 5 -40.43 7.77 -3.26
N ALA A 6 -40.93 8.07 -2.05
CA ALA A 6 -40.09 8.19 -0.86
C ALA A 6 -39.41 6.86 -0.48
N LYS A 7 -40.15 5.74 -0.53
CA LYS A 7 -39.58 4.41 -0.28
C LYS A 7 -38.53 4.02 -1.31
N ALA A 8 -38.79 4.24 -2.59
CA ALA A 8 -37.80 4.00 -3.65
C ALA A 8 -36.54 4.86 -3.46
N THR A 9 -36.70 6.12 -3.07
CA THR A 9 -35.59 7.03 -2.79
C THR A 9 -34.69 6.49 -1.66
N ILE A 10 -35.29 6.07 -0.54
CA ILE A 10 -34.55 5.47 0.58
C ILE A 10 -33.86 4.16 0.16
N ALA A 11 -34.57 3.28 -0.55
CA ALA A 11 -34.05 2.00 -1.00
C ALA A 11 -32.81 2.15 -1.92
N ASN A 12 -32.83 3.14 -2.83
CA ASN A 12 -31.68 3.41 -3.70
C ASN A 12 -30.43 3.80 -2.90
N VAL A 13 -30.59 4.63 -1.85
CA VAL A 13 -29.49 5.02 -0.97
C VAL A 13 -28.98 3.81 -0.18
N VAL A 14 -29.89 2.99 0.37
CA VAL A 14 -29.55 1.77 1.11
C VAL A 14 -28.71 0.82 0.26
N THR A 15 -29.08 0.60 -1.02
CA THR A 15 -28.32 -0.25 -1.94
C THR A 15 -26.88 0.23 -2.10
N SER A 16 -26.68 1.52 -2.40
CA SER A 16 -25.33 2.09 -2.54
C SER A 16 -24.50 2.01 -1.25
N ILE A 17 -25.13 2.17 -0.08
CA ILE A 17 -24.44 2.03 1.22
C ILE A 17 -24.01 0.58 1.45
N LYS A 18 -24.86 -0.40 1.12
CA LYS A 18 -24.51 -1.83 1.22
C LYS A 18 -23.33 -2.18 0.31
N ASP A 19 -23.35 -1.69 -0.93
CA ASP A 19 -22.23 -1.89 -1.85
C ASP A 19 -20.93 -1.29 -1.28
N CYS A 20 -20.99 -0.14 -0.60
CA CYS A 20 -19.84 0.43 0.10
C CYS A 20 -19.42 -0.41 1.31
N ALA A 21 -20.38 -0.93 2.08
CA ALA A 21 -20.13 -1.75 3.25
C ALA A 21 -19.43 -3.07 2.91
N ASP A 22 -19.63 -3.62 1.71
CA ASP A 22 -18.88 -4.80 1.23
C ASP A 22 -17.38 -4.53 1.05
N VAL A 23 -17.01 -3.27 0.77
CA VAL A 23 -15.61 -2.83 0.68
C VAL A 23 -15.08 -2.37 2.04
N GLY A 24 -15.98 -2.01 2.97
CA GLY A 24 -15.63 -1.51 4.30
C GLY A 24 -15.42 0.01 4.37
N MET A 25 -15.68 0.75 3.29
CA MET A 25 -15.52 2.21 3.24
C MET A 25 -16.47 2.84 2.22
N PHE A 26 -16.68 4.15 2.33
CA PHE A 26 -17.39 4.90 1.29
C PHE A 26 -16.62 4.84 -0.02
N VAL A 27 -17.31 4.56 -1.12
CA VAL A 27 -16.71 4.50 -2.46
C VAL A 27 -17.50 5.40 -3.40
N PHE A 28 -16.83 6.40 -3.98
CA PHE A 28 -17.52 7.39 -4.80
C PHE A 28 -18.27 6.78 -5.98
N SER A 29 -17.69 5.81 -6.70
CA SER A 29 -18.36 5.18 -7.84
C SER A 29 -19.62 4.38 -7.45
N LYS A 30 -19.72 3.93 -6.19
CA LYS A 30 -20.87 3.20 -5.65
C LYS A 30 -21.95 4.16 -5.12
N MET A 31 -21.54 5.29 -4.54
CA MET A 31 -22.45 6.31 -4.01
C MET A 31 -22.96 7.30 -5.06
N HIS A 32 -22.16 7.60 -6.08
CA HIS A 32 -22.48 8.62 -7.09
C HIS A 32 -23.81 8.36 -7.82
N PRO A 33 -24.17 7.11 -8.21
CA PRO A 33 -25.48 6.82 -8.79
C PRO A 33 -26.67 7.19 -7.88
N ALA A 34 -26.47 7.20 -6.56
CA ALA A 34 -27.49 7.55 -5.58
C ALA A 34 -27.48 9.04 -5.18
N ALA A 35 -26.74 9.92 -5.89
CA ALA A 35 -26.62 11.35 -5.55
C ALA A 35 -27.99 12.04 -5.37
N ALA A 36 -28.87 11.91 -6.38
CA ALA A 36 -30.20 12.52 -6.34
C ALA A 36 -31.07 11.90 -5.23
N ALA A 37 -30.90 10.60 -4.98
CA ALA A 37 -31.63 9.92 -3.93
C ALA A 37 -31.19 10.42 -2.53
N LEU A 38 -29.89 10.64 -2.30
CA LEU A 38 -29.37 11.23 -1.07
C LEU A 38 -29.93 12.64 -0.82
N VAL A 39 -29.95 13.47 -1.85
CA VAL A 39 -30.59 14.80 -1.79
C VAL A 39 -32.08 14.66 -1.42
N GLY A 40 -32.77 13.71 -2.07
CA GLY A 40 -34.17 13.39 -1.80
C GLY A 40 -34.43 12.94 -0.36
N VAL A 41 -33.56 12.12 0.23
CA VAL A 41 -33.65 11.73 1.65
C VAL A 41 -33.49 12.96 2.55
N GLY A 42 -32.52 13.84 2.27
CA GLY A 42 -32.35 15.08 3.04
C GLY A 42 -33.61 15.97 3.00
N LEU A 43 -34.22 16.11 1.83
CA LEU A 43 -35.48 16.84 1.65
C LEU A 43 -36.65 16.15 2.36
N LEU A 44 -36.71 14.81 2.33
CA LEU A 44 -37.72 14.03 3.04
C LEU A 44 -37.63 14.27 4.55
N VAL A 45 -36.43 14.15 5.14
CA VAL A 45 -36.20 14.44 6.57
C VAL A 45 -36.61 15.88 6.91
N LYS A 46 -36.28 16.85 6.06
CA LYS A 46 -36.70 18.24 6.22
C LYS A 46 -38.23 18.39 6.29
N ASN A 47 -38.95 17.69 5.42
CA ASN A 47 -40.42 17.76 5.38
C ASN A 47 -41.07 17.01 6.55
N LEU A 48 -40.45 15.92 7.03
CA LEU A 48 -40.93 15.15 8.18
C LEU A 48 -40.87 15.92 9.51
N ILE A 49 -40.01 16.93 9.61
CA ILE A 49 -39.94 17.84 10.79
C ILE A 49 -41.22 18.68 10.92
N ILE A 50 -41.82 19.06 9.79
CA ILE A 50 -42.96 19.97 9.72
C ILE A 50 -44.29 19.18 9.68
N SER A 51 -44.23 17.89 9.36
CA SER A 51 -45.42 17.02 9.26
C SER A 51 -45.97 16.62 10.63
N THR A 52 -47.29 16.70 10.77
CA THR A 52 -48.05 16.26 11.96
C THR A 52 -48.58 14.83 11.85
N ASP A 53 -48.41 14.16 10.71
CA ASP A 53 -49.05 12.88 10.43
C ASP A 53 -48.12 11.69 10.65
N SER A 54 -48.71 10.54 11.04
CA SER A 54 -48.03 9.25 11.04
C SER A 54 -47.50 8.94 9.64
N ASN A 55 -46.19 8.79 9.50
CA ASN A 55 -45.55 8.70 8.19
C ASN A 55 -45.15 7.24 7.85
N PRO A 56 -45.62 6.68 6.72
CA PRO A 56 -45.40 5.27 6.37
C PRO A 56 -43.96 4.90 5.96
N VAL A 57 -43.01 5.85 6.04
CA VAL A 57 -41.60 5.70 5.62
C VAL A 57 -40.61 5.68 6.79
N LEU A 58 -41.10 5.75 8.04
CA LEU A 58 -40.24 5.81 9.23
C LEU A 58 -39.40 4.53 9.42
N ASP A 59 -39.98 3.36 9.17
CA ASP A 59 -39.24 2.09 9.23
C ASP A 59 -38.13 2.01 8.16
N ASP A 60 -38.39 2.54 6.97
CA ASP A 60 -37.41 2.61 5.90
C ASP A 60 -36.22 3.52 6.28
N LEU A 61 -36.49 4.66 6.93
CA LEU A 61 -35.46 5.58 7.45
C LEU A 61 -34.65 4.95 8.60
N LYS A 62 -35.30 4.17 9.46
CA LYS A 62 -34.62 3.37 10.49
C LYS A 62 -33.64 2.37 9.88
N GLY A 63 -34.06 1.69 8.81
CA GLY A 63 -33.21 0.80 8.02
C GLY A 63 -31.99 1.53 7.46
N LEU A 64 -32.20 2.70 6.84
CA LEU A 64 -31.12 3.54 6.33
C LEU A 64 -30.12 3.95 7.42
N ARG A 65 -30.61 4.38 8.60
CA ARG A 65 -29.74 4.70 9.75
C ARG A 65 -28.84 3.52 10.12
N SER A 66 -29.41 2.32 10.18
CA SER A 66 -28.66 1.11 10.54
C SER A 66 -27.54 0.82 9.56
N GLU A 67 -27.80 0.96 8.26
CA GLU A 67 -26.80 0.73 7.21
C GLU A 67 -25.71 1.80 7.20
N LEU A 68 -26.07 3.08 7.41
CA LEU A 68 -25.09 4.16 7.57
C LEU A 68 -24.15 3.92 8.76
N ASN A 69 -24.69 3.47 9.89
CA ASN A 69 -23.89 3.16 11.07
C ASN A 69 -22.98 1.95 10.84
N ASN A 70 -23.49 0.89 10.23
CA ASN A 70 -22.69 -0.28 9.84
C ASN A 70 -21.51 0.09 8.95
N LEU A 71 -21.74 0.92 7.91
CA LEU A 71 -20.66 1.41 7.05
C LEU A 71 -19.66 2.29 7.82
N GLY A 72 -20.16 3.18 8.68
CA GLY A 72 -19.32 4.04 9.53
C GLY A 72 -18.41 3.24 10.46
N ASP A 73 -18.93 2.17 11.06
CA ASP A 73 -18.16 1.30 11.96
C ASP A 73 -17.10 0.50 11.19
N LYS A 74 -17.42 -0.04 10.01
CA LYS A 74 -16.43 -0.70 9.13
C LYS A 74 -15.30 0.24 8.72
N MET A 75 -15.63 1.47 8.32
CA MET A 75 -14.62 2.48 7.98
C MET A 75 -13.77 2.85 9.22
N GLY A 76 -14.38 2.88 10.41
CA GLY A 76 -13.70 3.08 11.69
C GLY A 76 -12.66 2.01 12.01
N THR A 77 -12.90 0.76 11.61
CA THR A 77 -11.94 -0.35 11.76
C THR A 77 -10.69 -0.10 10.92
N HIS A 78 -10.84 0.29 9.65
CA HIS A 78 -9.69 0.65 8.80
C HIS A 78 -8.84 1.77 9.41
N PHE A 79 -9.46 2.79 10.02
CA PHE A 79 -8.69 3.82 10.71
C PHE A 79 -7.99 3.32 11.97
N SER A 80 -8.58 2.36 12.68
CA SER A 80 -8.00 1.79 13.89
C SER A 80 -6.77 0.93 13.56
N ASP A 81 -6.83 0.16 12.49
CA ASP A 81 -5.69 -0.60 11.98
C ASP A 81 -4.54 0.34 11.54
N LEU A 82 -4.89 1.52 11.02
CA LEU A 82 -3.93 2.53 10.60
C LEU A 82 -3.37 3.40 11.74
N LYS A 83 -3.96 3.39 12.95
CA LYS A 83 -3.39 4.12 14.11
C LYS A 83 -2.00 3.62 14.49
N ALA A 84 -1.63 2.41 14.09
CA ALA A 84 -0.26 1.88 14.22
C ALA A 84 0.77 2.77 13.49
N PHE A 85 0.36 3.46 12.43
CA PHE A 85 1.15 4.49 11.75
C PHE A 85 0.96 5.84 12.47
N MET A 86 1.62 6.00 13.63
CA MET A 86 1.60 7.21 14.47
C MET A 86 1.79 8.53 13.70
N VAL A 87 2.43 8.47 12.54
CA VAL A 87 2.76 9.59 11.65
C VAL A 87 1.54 10.37 11.15
N ALA A 88 0.36 9.76 10.95
CA ALA A 88 -0.78 10.45 10.35
C ALA A 88 -1.83 11.00 11.36
N GLN A 89 -1.43 11.24 12.61
CA GLN A 89 -2.36 11.64 13.68
C GLN A 89 -3.14 12.93 13.37
N THR A 90 -2.51 13.90 12.71
CA THR A 90 -3.15 15.17 12.33
C THR A 90 -4.28 14.94 11.32
N PHE A 91 -4.06 14.08 10.30
CA PHE A 91 -5.10 13.70 9.35
C PHE A 91 -6.27 13.01 10.06
N TYR A 92 -5.97 12.05 10.94
CA TYR A 92 -7.00 11.32 11.67
C TYR A 92 -7.86 12.25 12.53
N LYS A 93 -7.24 13.09 13.37
CA LYS A 93 -7.96 14.00 14.28
C LYS A 93 -8.67 15.14 13.56
N SER A 94 -8.01 15.74 12.56
CA SER A 94 -8.50 16.97 11.93
C SER A 94 -9.49 16.72 10.80
N ILE A 95 -9.50 15.53 10.22
CA ILE A 95 -10.35 15.18 9.07
C ILE A 95 -11.22 13.96 9.40
N ALA A 96 -10.62 12.78 9.57
CA ALA A 96 -11.36 11.51 9.62
C ALA A 96 -12.37 11.47 10.78
N VAL A 97 -11.96 11.88 11.99
CA VAL A 97 -12.86 11.92 13.17
C VAL A 97 -14.02 12.89 12.93
N LYS A 98 -13.76 14.06 12.32
CA LYS A 98 -14.81 15.05 12.06
C LYS A 98 -15.81 14.54 11.02
N ALA A 99 -15.32 13.91 9.94
CA ALA A 99 -16.16 13.28 8.93
C ALA A 99 -17.02 12.16 9.52
N ALA A 100 -16.44 11.31 10.37
CA ALA A 100 -17.18 10.24 11.05
C ALA A 100 -18.27 10.79 11.99
N VAL A 101 -17.97 11.85 12.76
CA VAL A 101 -18.96 12.49 13.64
C VAL A 101 -20.10 13.11 12.84
N LEU A 102 -19.81 13.78 11.72
CA LEU A 102 -20.84 14.31 10.82
C LEU A 102 -21.69 13.21 10.19
N SER A 103 -21.06 12.11 9.76
CA SER A 103 -21.75 10.96 9.18
C SER A 103 -22.70 10.30 10.18
N ARG A 104 -22.28 10.19 11.46
CA ARG A 104 -23.14 9.66 12.53
C ARG A 104 -24.30 10.61 12.85
N ALA A 105 -24.01 11.91 12.98
CA ALA A 105 -25.04 12.92 13.18
C ALA A 105 -26.05 12.95 12.01
N MET A 106 -25.59 12.76 10.77
CA MET A 106 -26.45 12.59 9.60
C MET A 106 -27.32 11.34 9.72
N ALA A 107 -26.75 10.19 10.09
CA ALA A 107 -27.50 8.95 10.28
C ALA A 107 -28.61 9.11 11.33
N ASP A 108 -28.32 9.79 12.45
CA ASP A 108 -29.27 10.05 13.54
C ASP A 108 -30.44 10.96 13.15
N THR A 109 -30.35 11.70 12.03
CA THR A 109 -31.50 12.46 11.52
C THR A 109 -32.61 11.57 10.93
N ASN A 110 -32.30 10.30 10.64
CA ASN A 110 -33.23 9.30 10.10
C ASN A 110 -33.93 8.50 11.22
N ASP A 111 -33.93 9.02 12.45
CA ASP A 111 -34.54 8.38 13.62
C ASP A 111 -36.08 8.40 13.53
N PRO A 112 -36.75 7.24 13.68
CA PRO A 112 -38.21 7.12 13.59
C PRO A 112 -38.97 7.49 14.88
N ASP A 113 -38.31 7.61 16.04
CA ASP A 113 -38.99 7.45 17.34
C ASP A 113 -40.03 8.54 17.65
N SER A 114 -39.68 9.83 17.47
CA SER A 114 -40.63 10.93 17.66
C SER A 114 -40.25 12.18 16.85
N ASN A 115 -41.22 13.06 16.60
CA ASN A 115 -40.97 14.36 15.97
C ASN A 115 -40.02 15.24 16.79
N GLU A 116 -40.12 15.22 18.12
CA GLU A 116 -39.25 16.00 19.02
C GLU A 116 -37.79 15.50 18.99
N THR A 117 -37.62 14.18 19.01
CA THR A 117 -36.30 13.53 18.86
C THR A 117 -35.70 13.87 17.50
N ARG A 118 -36.48 13.77 16.41
CA ARG A 118 -36.03 14.09 15.05
C ARG A 118 -35.62 15.56 14.92
N ASN A 119 -36.40 16.48 15.48
CA ASN A 119 -36.07 17.91 15.50
C ASN A 119 -34.74 18.16 16.22
N SER A 120 -34.54 17.50 17.36
CA SER A 120 -33.30 17.59 18.13
C SER A 120 -32.10 17.01 17.36
N SER A 121 -32.24 15.85 16.72
CA SER A 121 -31.20 15.23 15.89
C SER A 121 -30.83 16.10 14.69
N VAL A 122 -31.82 16.68 14.01
CA VAL A 122 -31.57 17.59 12.86
C VAL A 122 -30.90 18.89 13.31
N ALA A 123 -31.34 19.47 14.44
CA ALA A 123 -30.68 20.64 15.00
C ALA A 123 -29.22 20.34 15.39
N PHE A 124 -28.97 19.17 15.99
CA PHE A 124 -27.63 18.71 16.31
C PHE A 124 -26.77 18.51 15.05
N PHE A 125 -27.29 17.85 14.01
CA PHE A 125 -26.60 17.70 12.73
C PHE A 125 -26.23 19.05 12.11
N LYS A 126 -27.17 20.00 12.04
CA LYS A 126 -26.92 21.35 11.52
C LYS A 126 -25.81 22.05 12.29
N LYS A 127 -25.84 22.00 13.62
CA LYS A 127 -24.79 22.57 14.49
C LYS A 127 -23.42 21.95 14.23
N MET A 128 -23.35 20.64 14.00
CA MET A 128 -22.09 19.96 13.69
C MET A 128 -21.60 20.27 12.28
N TYR A 129 -22.52 20.32 11.31
CA TYR A 129 -22.27 20.69 9.93
C TYR A 129 -21.69 22.12 9.84
N GLU A 130 -22.30 23.10 10.50
CA GLU A 130 -21.83 24.50 10.52
C GLU A 130 -20.40 24.63 11.07
N LYS A 131 -20.04 23.81 12.06
CA LYS A 131 -18.69 23.84 12.65
C LYS A 131 -17.63 23.18 11.78
N ASN A 132 -18.01 22.24 10.93
CA ASN A 132 -17.10 21.40 10.18
C ASN A 132 -17.73 21.08 8.82
N THR A 133 -17.88 22.07 7.94
CA THR A 133 -18.59 21.81 6.69
C THR A 133 -17.79 20.81 5.83
N PRO A 134 -18.44 19.85 5.15
CA PRO A 134 -17.72 18.85 4.37
C PRO A 134 -16.77 19.45 3.32
N LEU A 135 -17.16 20.56 2.69
CA LEU A 135 -16.32 21.27 1.73
C LEU A 135 -15.05 21.87 2.36
N GLU A 136 -15.15 22.50 3.54
CA GLU A 136 -13.96 23.03 4.25
C GLU A 136 -13.04 21.92 4.72
N LEU A 137 -13.59 20.79 5.17
CA LEU A 137 -12.80 19.61 5.52
C LEU A 137 -12.06 19.07 4.28
N ALA A 138 -12.69 19.05 3.12
CA ALA A 138 -12.04 18.63 1.88
C ALA A 138 -10.93 19.59 1.45
N TYR A 139 -11.11 20.91 1.58
CA TYR A 139 -10.04 21.87 1.32
C TYR A 139 -8.88 21.71 2.30
N THR A 140 -9.17 21.55 3.59
CA THR A 140 -8.14 21.27 4.59
C THR A 140 -7.38 19.98 4.26
N LEU A 141 -8.09 18.92 3.87
CA LEU A 141 -7.47 17.67 3.44
C LEU A 141 -6.60 17.88 2.21
N LYS A 142 -7.05 18.66 1.22
CA LYS A 142 -6.29 18.96 0.01
C LYS A 142 -5.01 19.73 0.32
N GLU A 143 -5.06 20.75 1.18
CA GLU A 143 -3.87 21.46 1.65
C GLU A 143 -2.88 20.53 2.36
N MET A 144 -3.38 19.62 3.20
CA MET A 144 -2.55 18.61 3.86
C MET A 144 -1.87 17.67 2.85
N LEU A 145 -2.56 17.31 1.77
CA LEU A 145 -2.06 16.43 0.72
C LEU A 145 -1.03 17.12 -0.19
N ASP A 146 -1.17 18.42 -0.42
CA ASP A 146 -0.25 19.18 -1.27
C ASP A 146 1.10 19.44 -0.58
N ASN A 147 1.12 19.48 0.75
CA ASN A 147 2.35 19.60 1.53
C ASN A 147 2.97 18.22 1.84
N LYS A 148 4.24 18.03 1.43
CA LYS A 148 4.97 16.76 1.59
C LYS A 148 5.06 16.26 3.03
N VAL A 149 5.16 17.15 4.01
CA VAL A 149 5.37 16.80 5.44
C VAL A 149 4.07 16.43 6.13
N THR A 150 2.93 16.89 5.62
CA THR A 150 1.60 16.62 6.18
C THR A 150 0.79 15.62 5.38
N ASN A 151 1.26 15.22 4.19
CA ASN A 151 0.57 14.29 3.32
C ASN A 151 0.60 12.89 3.94
N PRO A 152 -0.53 12.36 4.44
CA PRO A 152 -0.54 11.11 5.20
C PRO A 152 -0.11 9.90 4.37
N LEU A 153 -0.39 9.89 3.07
CA LEU A 153 0.06 8.82 2.16
C LEU A 153 1.59 8.85 2.04
N LYS A 154 2.20 10.03 1.82
CA LYS A 154 3.67 10.13 1.70
C LYS A 154 4.36 9.79 3.02
N MET A 155 3.82 10.25 4.14
CA MET A 155 4.34 9.91 5.47
C MET A 155 4.30 8.39 5.73
N ALA A 156 3.24 7.71 5.30
CA ALA A 156 3.15 6.26 5.42
C ALA A 156 4.13 5.52 4.52
N MET A 157 4.31 5.98 3.27
CA MET A 157 5.31 5.43 2.36
C MET A 157 6.74 5.61 2.88
N ASP A 158 7.05 6.74 3.53
CA ASP A 158 8.36 6.97 4.14
C ASP A 158 8.61 6.04 5.34
N ALA A 159 7.56 5.80 6.14
CA ALA A 159 7.58 4.91 7.30
C ALA A 159 7.62 3.42 6.92
N ASP A 160 7.05 3.05 5.78
CA ASP A 160 7.19 1.71 5.21
C ASP A 160 8.64 1.48 4.78
N GLU A 161 9.27 0.46 5.36
CA GLU A 161 10.67 0.12 5.10
C GLU A 161 10.92 -0.07 3.61
N LEU A 162 10.01 -0.73 2.89
CA LEU A 162 10.18 -1.10 1.49
C LEU A 162 9.33 -0.30 0.51
N MET A 163 8.51 0.65 0.99
CA MET A 163 7.63 1.46 0.13
C MET A 163 6.72 0.57 -0.73
N THR A 164 5.93 -0.28 -0.06
CA THR A 164 5.13 -1.33 -0.69
C THR A 164 3.92 -0.79 -1.45
N GLU A 165 3.51 -1.53 -2.48
CA GLU A 165 2.28 -1.25 -3.23
C GLU A 165 1.04 -1.32 -2.32
N LYS A 166 1.06 -2.25 -1.35
CA LYS A 166 0.00 -2.38 -0.34
C LYS A 166 -0.19 -1.08 0.44
N THR A 167 0.88 -0.55 1.04
CA THR A 167 0.80 0.70 1.83
C THR A 167 0.31 1.86 0.98
N PHE A 168 0.81 2.00 -0.25
CA PHE A 168 0.34 3.04 -1.16
C PHE A 168 -1.17 2.93 -1.43
N ASN A 169 -1.64 1.74 -1.81
CA ASN A 169 -3.03 1.51 -2.20
C ASN A 169 -4.01 1.61 -1.03
N GLU A 170 -3.63 1.15 0.16
CA GLU A 170 -4.43 1.29 1.38
C GLU A 170 -4.65 2.77 1.72
N TRP A 171 -3.58 3.58 1.75
CA TRP A 171 -3.70 5.01 2.03
C TRP A 171 -4.44 5.78 0.93
N LYS A 172 -4.20 5.45 -0.34
CA LYS A 172 -4.94 6.03 -1.47
C LYS A 172 -6.44 5.78 -1.32
N SER A 173 -6.82 4.54 -1.05
CA SER A 173 -8.23 4.13 -0.91
C SER A 173 -8.89 4.76 0.31
N LEU A 174 -8.17 4.88 1.43
CA LEU A 174 -8.68 5.51 2.64
C LEU A 174 -9.00 7.00 2.42
N ILE A 175 -8.07 7.74 1.79
CA ILE A 175 -8.25 9.17 1.51
C ILE A 175 -9.39 9.36 0.51
N ASP A 176 -9.48 8.52 -0.52
CA ASP A 176 -10.62 8.49 -1.45
C ASP A 176 -11.95 8.29 -0.71
N GLY A 177 -11.98 7.33 0.22
CA GLY A 177 -13.15 7.03 1.03
C GLY A 177 -13.57 8.18 1.94
N VAL A 178 -12.62 8.95 2.50
CA VAL A 178 -12.94 10.17 3.26
C VAL A 178 -13.57 11.22 2.36
N PHE A 179 -13.04 11.48 1.17
CA PHE A 179 -13.67 12.40 0.22
C PHE A 179 -15.07 11.92 -0.18
N ALA A 180 -15.25 10.63 -0.44
CA ALA A 180 -16.55 10.04 -0.76
C ALA A 180 -17.56 10.17 0.40
N GLN A 181 -17.11 10.01 1.64
CA GLN A 181 -17.91 10.24 2.84
C GLN A 181 -18.34 11.71 2.95
N LEU A 182 -17.40 12.65 2.81
CA LEU A 182 -17.70 14.09 2.84
C LEU A 182 -18.69 14.48 1.73
N TRP A 183 -18.49 13.96 0.52
CA TRP A 183 -19.40 14.16 -0.60
C TRP A 183 -20.80 13.61 -0.33
N THR A 184 -20.90 12.42 0.27
CA THR A 184 -22.18 11.80 0.64
C THR A 184 -22.95 12.66 1.64
N ILE A 185 -22.26 13.17 2.66
CA ILE A 185 -22.84 14.08 3.66
C ILE A 185 -23.33 15.36 2.98
N GLU A 186 -22.57 15.89 2.02
CA GLU A 186 -22.94 17.11 1.30
C GLU A 186 -24.17 16.93 0.41
N CYS A 187 -24.32 15.78 -0.25
CA CYS A 187 -25.54 15.45 -1.02
C CYS A 187 -26.77 15.47 -0.11
N PHE A 188 -26.70 14.80 1.05
CA PHE A 188 -27.79 14.81 2.02
C PHE A 188 -28.07 16.23 2.55
N ALA A 189 -27.02 16.98 2.92
CA ALA A 189 -27.14 18.35 3.41
C ALA A 189 -27.71 19.31 2.35
N SER A 190 -27.45 19.07 1.07
CA SER A 190 -28.03 19.87 -0.02
C SER A 190 -29.56 19.83 0.01
N GLY A 191 -30.15 18.65 0.24
CA GLY A 191 -31.61 18.51 0.41
C GLY A 191 -32.12 19.07 1.74
N LEU A 192 -31.44 18.77 2.84
CA LEU A 192 -31.89 19.15 4.19
C LEU A 192 -31.74 20.66 4.50
N ILE A 193 -30.65 21.27 4.04
CA ILE A 193 -30.24 22.63 4.43
C ILE A 193 -30.39 23.60 3.26
N TYR A 194 -29.98 23.23 2.04
CA TYR A 194 -29.77 24.17 0.93
C TYR A 194 -30.79 24.09 -0.20
N ASN A 195 -31.99 23.54 0.03
CA ASN A 195 -33.05 23.43 -0.98
C ASN A 195 -32.54 22.85 -2.31
N GLU A 196 -31.79 21.74 -2.22
CA GLU A 196 -31.29 20.99 -3.36
C GLU A 196 -30.20 21.71 -4.17
N ASN A 197 -29.63 22.81 -3.65
CA ASN A 197 -28.50 23.46 -4.30
C ASN A 197 -27.26 22.55 -4.31
N THR A 198 -26.84 22.16 -5.52
CA THR A 198 -25.77 21.19 -5.74
C THR A 198 -24.37 21.80 -5.87
N TYR A 199 -24.20 23.11 -5.67
CA TYR A 199 -22.90 23.78 -5.83
C TYR A 199 -21.78 23.12 -5.00
N ARG A 200 -22.04 22.88 -3.71
CA ARG A 200 -21.03 22.36 -2.77
C ARG A 200 -20.67 20.90 -3.05
N GLN A 201 -21.65 20.05 -3.36
CA GLN A 201 -21.39 18.65 -3.75
C GLN A 201 -20.57 18.57 -5.05
N ASN A 202 -20.81 19.47 -6.01
CA ASN A 202 -20.06 19.50 -7.27
C ASN A 202 -18.61 19.93 -7.03
N ARG A 203 -18.38 20.90 -6.15
CA ARG A 203 -17.02 21.27 -5.72
C ARG A 203 -16.29 20.12 -5.03
N LEU A 204 -16.96 19.40 -4.13
CA LEU A 204 -16.36 18.21 -3.49
C LEU A 204 -15.98 17.11 -4.49
N ALA A 205 -16.84 16.85 -5.48
CA ALA A 205 -16.52 15.90 -6.54
C ALA A 205 -15.28 16.33 -7.36
N GLN A 206 -15.12 17.63 -7.63
CA GLN A 206 -13.93 18.17 -8.29
C GLN A 206 -12.67 17.95 -7.45
N GLU A 207 -12.72 18.23 -6.14
CA GLU A 207 -11.58 18.00 -5.23
C GLU A 207 -11.19 16.52 -5.16
N LEU A 208 -12.16 15.60 -5.13
CA LEU A 208 -11.90 14.17 -5.20
C LEU A 208 -11.20 13.77 -6.50
N MET A 209 -11.65 14.26 -7.65
CA MET A 209 -11.01 13.96 -8.94
C MET A 209 -9.59 14.55 -9.04
N SER A 210 -9.39 15.74 -8.47
CA SER A 210 -8.07 16.37 -8.32
C SER A 210 -7.14 15.52 -7.46
N PHE A 211 -7.63 15.00 -6.33
CA PHE A 211 -6.88 14.05 -5.50
C PHE A 211 -6.52 12.78 -6.25
N ARG A 212 -7.47 12.11 -6.93
CA ARG A 212 -7.21 10.88 -7.70
C ARG A 212 -6.11 11.09 -8.73
N SER A 213 -6.19 12.20 -9.48
CA SER A 213 -5.18 12.57 -10.46
C SER A 213 -3.81 12.81 -9.82
N SER A 214 -3.77 13.43 -8.63
CA SER A 214 -2.54 13.62 -7.86
C SER A 214 -1.95 12.30 -7.38
N ALA A 215 -2.80 11.39 -6.87
CA ALA A 215 -2.40 10.07 -6.41
C ALA A 215 -1.82 9.23 -7.56
N ASP A 216 -2.44 9.24 -8.74
CA ASP A 216 -1.92 8.53 -9.92
C ASP A 216 -0.56 9.08 -10.37
N ASN A 217 -0.33 10.39 -10.21
CA ASN A 217 0.98 10.99 -10.48
C ASN A 217 2.01 10.59 -9.43
N TRP A 218 1.66 10.60 -8.14
CA TRP A 218 2.57 10.13 -7.08
C TRP A 218 2.96 8.67 -7.27
N GLU A 219 2.03 7.80 -7.68
CA GLU A 219 2.33 6.40 -7.97
C GLU A 219 3.42 6.26 -9.05
N LYS A 220 3.29 7.02 -10.13
CA LYS A 220 4.30 7.08 -11.20
C LYS A 220 5.63 7.64 -10.69
N GLU A 221 5.61 8.66 -9.84
CA GLU A 221 6.81 9.23 -9.23
C GLU A 221 7.55 8.19 -8.37
N TYR A 222 6.84 7.44 -7.52
CA TYR A 222 7.42 6.37 -6.71
C TYR A 222 8.09 5.28 -7.57
N LYS A 223 7.38 4.83 -8.61
CA LYS A 223 7.91 3.85 -9.58
C LYS A 223 9.15 4.38 -10.32
N ALA A 224 9.19 5.65 -10.69
CA ALA A 224 10.28 6.25 -11.46
C ALA A 224 11.52 6.60 -10.62
N GLN A 225 11.33 7.19 -9.43
CA GLN A 225 12.44 7.63 -8.56
C GLN A 225 13.12 6.46 -7.87
N ALA A 226 12.39 5.36 -7.64
CA ALA A 226 12.88 4.16 -6.98
C ALA A 226 13.58 4.45 -5.63
N LEU A 227 12.95 5.28 -4.80
CA LEU A 227 13.44 5.72 -3.49
C LEU A 227 13.73 4.57 -2.51
N PHE A 228 13.19 3.38 -2.78
CA PHE A 228 13.48 2.14 -2.05
C PHE A 228 14.93 1.64 -2.27
N TRP A 229 15.65 2.15 -3.28
CA TRP A 229 16.94 1.63 -3.71
C TRP A 229 18.10 2.65 -3.51
N PRO A 230 19.32 2.20 -3.12
CA PRO A 230 19.68 0.86 -2.67
C PRO A 230 19.51 0.64 -1.15
N GLN A 231 19.45 1.71 -0.34
CA GLN A 231 19.67 1.60 1.10
C GLN A 231 18.56 0.82 1.83
N LYS A 232 17.29 1.04 1.47
CA LYS A 232 16.15 0.34 2.10
C LYS A 232 16.18 -1.17 1.78
N VAL A 233 16.42 -1.56 0.52
CA VAL A 233 16.58 -2.97 0.14
C VAL A 233 17.78 -3.61 0.85
N ARG A 234 18.92 -2.92 0.91
CA ARG A 234 20.10 -3.43 1.62
C ARG A 234 19.79 -3.73 3.09
N ARG A 235 19.15 -2.79 3.79
CA ARG A 235 18.77 -2.95 5.20
C ARG A 235 17.81 -4.12 5.42
N PHE A 236 16.80 -4.24 4.55
CA PHE A 236 15.85 -5.34 4.59
C PHE A 236 16.55 -6.70 4.45
N VAL A 237 17.47 -6.81 3.50
CA VAL A 237 18.23 -8.05 3.23
C VAL A 237 19.15 -8.41 4.38
N GLU A 238 19.90 -7.43 4.89
CA GLU A 238 20.77 -7.61 6.05
C GLU A 238 19.97 -8.06 7.30
N THR A 239 18.76 -7.52 7.49
CA THR A 239 17.86 -7.94 8.58
C THR A 239 17.38 -9.38 8.44
N ILE A 240 17.19 -9.86 7.22
CA ILE A 240 16.87 -11.27 6.95
C ILE A 240 18.10 -12.14 7.22
N GLN A 241 19.28 -11.78 6.70
CA GLN A 241 20.51 -12.55 6.90
C GLN A 241 20.87 -12.73 8.37
N ASP A 242 20.66 -11.70 9.20
CA ASP A 242 21.00 -11.75 10.62
C ASP A 242 20.10 -12.68 11.44
N LYS A 243 19.01 -13.20 10.86
CA LYS A 243 18.18 -14.21 11.53
C LYS A 243 18.90 -15.56 11.54
N THR A 244 18.98 -16.19 12.71
CA THR A 244 19.74 -17.43 12.92
C THR A 244 18.94 -18.71 12.75
N ASP A 245 17.66 -18.62 12.38
CA ASP A 245 16.68 -19.71 12.37
C ASP A 245 16.31 -20.21 10.95
N TRP A 246 17.04 -19.78 9.92
CA TRP A 246 16.83 -20.29 8.56
C TRP A 246 17.11 -21.79 8.47
N LYS A 247 16.11 -22.55 8.01
CA LYS A 247 16.25 -24.00 7.79
C LYS A 247 17.07 -24.32 6.54
N SER A 248 17.07 -23.42 5.55
CA SER A 248 17.87 -23.54 4.32
C SER A 248 18.08 -22.17 3.65
N HIS A 249 19.09 -22.07 2.78
CA HIS A 249 19.30 -20.89 1.91
C HIS A 249 18.12 -20.64 0.96
N ASN A 250 17.33 -21.67 0.64
CA ASN A 250 16.13 -21.50 -0.17
C ASN A 250 15.05 -20.75 0.59
N ASP A 251 14.88 -21.04 1.89
CA ASP A 251 13.88 -20.34 2.72
C ASP A 251 14.25 -18.86 2.91
N GLU A 252 15.53 -18.58 3.07
CA GLU A 252 16.08 -17.21 3.10
C GLU A 252 15.83 -16.50 1.75
N ALA A 253 16.08 -17.17 0.63
CA ALA A 253 15.82 -16.62 -0.71
C ALA A 253 14.34 -16.35 -0.96
N VAL A 254 13.45 -17.23 -0.50
CA VAL A 254 11.99 -17.05 -0.58
C VAL A 254 11.56 -15.83 0.24
N ALA A 255 12.07 -15.66 1.47
CA ALA A 255 11.74 -14.51 2.30
C ALA A 255 12.17 -13.18 1.67
N ILE A 256 13.36 -13.12 1.06
CA ILE A 256 13.82 -11.94 0.34
C ILE A 256 12.93 -11.69 -0.88
N LYS A 257 12.67 -12.73 -1.65
CA LYS A 257 11.80 -12.67 -2.84
C LYS A 257 10.43 -12.07 -2.49
N GLU A 258 9.75 -12.61 -1.48
CA GLU A 258 8.43 -12.15 -1.05
C GLU A 258 8.42 -10.69 -0.58
N GLY A 259 9.52 -10.19 -0.02
CA GLY A 259 9.66 -8.78 0.34
C GLY A 259 9.82 -7.88 -0.89
N LEU A 260 10.71 -8.27 -1.81
CA LEU A 260 10.98 -7.50 -3.02
C LEU A 260 9.77 -7.44 -3.96
N GLU A 261 8.96 -8.51 -4.05
CA GLU A 261 7.72 -8.54 -4.85
C GLU A 261 6.65 -7.55 -4.36
N LYS A 262 6.73 -7.10 -3.09
CA LYS A 262 5.76 -6.16 -2.51
C LYS A 262 6.08 -4.69 -2.80
N ILE A 263 7.30 -4.38 -3.25
CA ILE A 263 7.76 -3.01 -3.51
C ILE A 263 6.91 -2.39 -4.63
N LEU A 264 6.50 -1.13 -4.48
CA LEU A 264 5.86 -0.38 -5.56
C LEU A 264 6.87 -0.02 -6.66
N THR A 265 7.13 -0.96 -7.58
CA THR A 265 8.10 -0.78 -8.67
C THR A 265 7.77 -1.64 -9.91
N ASP A 266 8.19 -1.17 -11.07
CA ASP A 266 8.20 -1.96 -12.31
C ASP A 266 9.54 -2.70 -12.52
N ASP A 267 10.47 -2.58 -11.57
CA ASP A 267 11.74 -3.28 -11.61
C ASP A 267 11.55 -4.81 -11.48
N MET A 268 12.57 -5.55 -11.92
CA MET A 268 12.72 -6.99 -11.69
C MET A 268 13.96 -7.24 -10.85
N PHE A 269 13.90 -8.20 -9.93
CA PHE A 269 15.03 -8.53 -9.09
C PHE A 269 15.55 -9.94 -9.38
N TYR A 270 16.88 -10.06 -9.35
CA TYR A 270 17.60 -11.33 -9.41
C TYR A 270 18.36 -11.51 -8.11
N ILE A 271 18.06 -12.58 -7.40
CA ILE A 271 18.64 -12.89 -6.10
C ILE A 271 19.59 -14.06 -6.28
N VAL A 272 20.81 -13.93 -5.74
CA VAL A 272 21.79 -15.01 -5.67
C VAL A 272 22.26 -15.12 -4.22
N ILE A 273 22.06 -16.29 -3.62
CA ILE A 273 22.51 -16.62 -2.27
C ILE A 273 23.52 -17.77 -2.35
N PHE A 274 24.64 -17.64 -1.65
CA PHE A 274 25.68 -18.65 -1.58
C PHE A 274 26.35 -18.65 -0.20
N PRO A 275 26.96 -19.78 0.22
CA PRO A 275 27.62 -19.88 1.51
C PRO A 275 28.73 -18.84 1.68
N GLU A 276 28.97 -18.40 2.92
CA GLU A 276 30.04 -17.44 3.24
C GLU A 276 31.42 -17.91 2.76
N SER A 277 31.67 -19.22 2.84
CA SER A 277 32.93 -19.86 2.43
C SER A 277 33.18 -19.83 0.92
N SER A 278 32.17 -19.53 0.11
CA SER A 278 32.28 -19.53 -1.34
C SER A 278 32.71 -18.15 -1.85
N SER A 279 33.78 -18.11 -2.64
CA SER A 279 34.24 -16.88 -3.30
C SER A 279 33.68 -16.80 -4.73
N LEU A 280 32.81 -15.81 -4.98
CA LEU A 280 32.42 -15.46 -6.35
C LEU A 280 33.51 -14.57 -6.98
N LEU A 281 34.10 -15.02 -8.09
CA LEU A 281 35.03 -14.24 -8.89
C LEU A 281 34.29 -13.01 -9.44
N LYS A 282 34.67 -11.83 -8.95
CA LYS A 282 34.08 -10.54 -9.33
C LYS A 282 34.22 -10.28 -10.83
N TYR A 283 33.16 -10.53 -11.60
CA TYR A 283 33.03 -9.94 -12.93
C TYR A 283 32.27 -8.61 -12.84
N GLN A 284 33.07 -7.55 -12.70
CA GLN A 284 32.92 -6.22 -13.31
C GLN A 284 31.96 -5.15 -12.72
N LYS A 285 32.54 -3.93 -12.65
CA LYS A 285 32.03 -2.55 -12.47
C LYS A 285 30.89 -2.36 -11.46
N SER A 286 31.14 -1.55 -10.44
CA SER A 286 30.10 -1.00 -9.56
C SER A 286 29.01 -0.36 -10.42
N ASN A 287 27.90 -1.07 -10.57
CA ASN A 287 26.72 -0.56 -11.22
C ASN A 287 25.75 -0.19 -10.10
N ASP A 288 25.05 0.94 -10.25
CA ASP A 288 24.05 1.41 -9.30
C ASP A 288 22.83 0.47 -9.19
N GLN A 289 22.87 -0.69 -9.86
CA GLN A 289 21.85 -1.73 -9.90
C GLN A 289 22.21 -3.00 -9.12
N LEU A 290 23.37 -3.06 -8.46
CA LEU A 290 23.81 -4.23 -7.69
C LEU A 290 23.91 -3.89 -6.20
N ILE A 291 23.30 -4.72 -5.35
CA ILE A 291 23.54 -4.76 -3.91
C ILE A 291 24.34 -6.02 -3.60
N GLU A 292 25.42 -5.83 -2.84
CA GLU A 292 26.24 -6.90 -2.28
C GLU A 292 26.11 -6.85 -0.76
N SER A 293 25.65 -7.94 -0.14
CA SER A 293 25.68 -8.14 1.31
C SER A 293 26.46 -9.42 1.62
N LEU A 294 27.65 -9.29 2.16
CA LEU A 294 28.64 -10.37 2.25
C LEU A 294 28.99 -10.65 3.71
N LYS A 295 29.33 -11.90 4.01
CA LYS A 295 29.83 -12.36 5.32
C LYS A 295 28.90 -12.00 6.49
N ARG A 296 27.60 -12.26 6.30
CA ARG A 296 26.56 -12.01 7.30
C ARG A 296 25.66 -13.23 7.41
N GLY A 297 25.34 -13.65 8.63
CA GLY A 297 24.46 -14.80 8.85
C GLY A 297 24.96 -16.14 8.27
N GLY A 298 26.27 -16.26 7.99
CA GLY A 298 26.84 -17.42 7.29
C GLY A 298 26.58 -17.45 5.78
N THR A 299 26.04 -16.38 5.20
CA THR A 299 25.69 -16.28 3.78
C THR A 299 26.27 -15.04 3.11
N ASN A 300 26.36 -15.13 1.78
CA ASN A 300 26.63 -14.01 0.90
C ASN A 300 25.43 -13.86 -0.05
N ILE A 301 24.95 -12.64 -0.22
CA ILE A 301 23.79 -12.31 -1.04
C ILE A 301 24.13 -11.22 -2.05
N LEU A 302 23.75 -11.47 -3.30
CA LEU A 302 23.79 -10.51 -4.38
C LEU A 302 22.37 -10.27 -4.89
N ILE A 303 21.99 -9.00 -5.01
CA ILE A 303 20.71 -8.61 -5.60
C ILE A 303 20.99 -7.67 -6.76
N TYR A 304 20.62 -8.12 -7.95
CA TYR A 304 20.68 -7.30 -9.16
C TYR A 304 19.27 -6.83 -9.54
N ARG A 305 19.13 -5.53 -9.78
CA ARG A 305 17.90 -4.89 -10.22
C ARG A 305 17.93 -4.63 -11.72
N SER A 306 16.87 -4.98 -12.41
CA SER A 306 16.70 -4.69 -13.83
C SER A 306 15.50 -3.80 -14.09
N LYS A 307 15.75 -2.59 -14.59
CA LYS A 307 14.73 -1.62 -15.02
C LYS A 307 14.05 -1.98 -16.34
N THR A 308 14.64 -2.87 -17.13
CA THR A 308 14.21 -3.18 -18.51
C THR A 308 13.80 -4.64 -18.70
N ALA A 309 13.99 -5.50 -17.70
CA ALA A 309 13.66 -6.90 -17.85
C ALA A 309 12.17 -7.12 -18.19
N ARG A 310 11.24 -6.28 -17.71
CA ARG A 310 9.81 -6.41 -18.06
C ARG A 310 9.49 -6.14 -19.53
N THR A 311 10.31 -5.35 -20.24
CA THR A 311 10.09 -5.01 -21.66
C THR A 311 10.65 -6.06 -22.63
N VAL A 312 11.31 -7.10 -22.12
CA VAL A 312 11.92 -8.17 -22.90
C VAL A 312 11.15 -9.47 -22.71
N THR A 313 10.94 -10.26 -23.77
CA THR A 313 10.26 -11.56 -23.67
C THR A 313 10.99 -12.51 -22.70
N GLN A 314 10.24 -13.39 -22.04
CA GLN A 314 10.77 -14.29 -21.01
C GLN A 314 11.91 -15.18 -21.53
N GLU A 315 11.80 -15.69 -22.76
CA GLU A 315 12.85 -16.49 -23.41
C GLU A 315 14.15 -15.71 -23.62
N LYS A 316 14.06 -14.46 -24.10
CA LYS A 316 15.23 -13.59 -24.29
C LYS A 316 15.89 -13.24 -22.95
N ARG A 317 15.11 -13.14 -21.85
CA ARG A 317 15.63 -12.92 -20.49
C ARG A 317 16.37 -14.13 -19.95
N GLN A 318 15.77 -15.32 -20.01
CA GLN A 318 16.41 -16.56 -19.58
C GLN A 318 17.69 -16.82 -20.37
N LYS A 319 17.66 -16.61 -21.69
CA LYS A 319 18.86 -16.74 -22.53
C LYS A 319 19.98 -15.78 -22.13
N ARG A 320 19.69 -14.48 -21.95
CA ARG A 320 20.69 -13.50 -21.50
C ARG A 320 21.29 -13.83 -20.12
N PHE A 321 20.47 -14.31 -19.19
CA PHE A 321 20.93 -14.69 -17.86
C PHE A 321 21.77 -15.97 -17.88
N MET A 322 21.31 -17.00 -18.61
CA MET A 322 22.07 -18.26 -18.78
C MET A 322 23.37 -18.04 -19.54
N ASP A 323 23.40 -17.15 -20.53
CA ASP A 323 24.62 -16.77 -21.25
C ASP A 323 25.59 -16.03 -20.30
N GLY A 324 25.08 -15.14 -19.44
CA GLY A 324 25.86 -14.50 -18.38
C GLY A 324 26.43 -15.51 -17.37
N HIS A 325 25.61 -16.46 -16.91
CA HIS A 325 26.02 -17.52 -15.99
C HIS A 325 27.07 -18.44 -16.62
N ARG A 326 26.87 -18.90 -17.87
CA ARG A 326 27.83 -19.72 -18.62
C ARG A 326 29.15 -19.01 -18.86
N THR A 327 29.09 -17.70 -19.10
CA THR A 327 30.29 -16.86 -19.24
C THR A 327 31.01 -16.74 -17.91
N SER A 328 30.30 -16.55 -16.79
CA SER A 328 30.89 -16.56 -15.45
C SER A 328 31.49 -17.92 -15.08
N GLU A 329 30.84 -19.04 -15.43
CA GLU A 329 31.35 -20.39 -15.19
C GLU A 329 32.59 -20.67 -16.03
N ARG A 330 32.61 -20.27 -17.31
CA ARG A 330 33.81 -20.35 -18.15
C ARG A 330 34.94 -19.54 -17.55
N ASN A 331 34.68 -18.32 -17.12
CA ASN A 331 35.69 -17.47 -16.49
C ASN A 331 36.18 -18.07 -15.16
N CYS A 332 35.29 -18.65 -14.34
CA CYS A 332 35.67 -19.37 -13.13
C CYS A 332 36.57 -20.58 -13.45
N ARG A 333 36.22 -21.38 -14.46
CA ARG A 333 37.06 -22.51 -14.91
C ARG A 333 38.41 -22.04 -15.48
N GLU A 334 38.43 -20.94 -16.22
CA GLU A 334 39.66 -20.39 -16.80
C GLU A 334 40.57 -19.78 -15.72
N THR A 335 39.99 -19.21 -14.66
CA THR A 335 40.73 -18.67 -13.51
C THR A 335 41.21 -19.78 -12.58
N ASP A 336 40.40 -20.82 -12.35
CA ASP A 336 40.80 -22.04 -11.63
C ASP A 336 41.90 -22.79 -12.40
N PHE A 337 41.83 -22.80 -13.73
CA PHE A 337 42.89 -23.32 -14.60
C PHE A 337 44.18 -22.47 -14.52
N LYS A 338 44.07 -21.14 -14.52
CA LYS A 338 45.22 -20.23 -14.32
C LYS A 338 45.83 -20.36 -12.93
N LEU A 339 45.02 -20.56 -11.88
CA LEU A 339 45.46 -20.84 -10.51
C LEU A 339 46.12 -22.22 -10.41
N ARG A 340 45.60 -23.25 -11.06
CA ARG A 340 46.24 -24.58 -11.14
C ARG A 340 47.58 -24.54 -11.89
N ILE A 341 47.70 -23.73 -12.95
CA ILE A 341 48.98 -23.51 -13.65
C ILE A 341 49.97 -22.72 -12.78
N LEU A 342 49.50 -21.74 -12.01
CA LEU A 342 50.32 -21.01 -11.04
C LEU A 342 50.79 -21.90 -9.89
N VAL A 343 49.93 -22.80 -9.40
CA VAL A 343 50.26 -23.79 -8.35
C VAL A 343 51.18 -24.90 -8.89
N SER A 344 51.03 -25.32 -10.15
CA SER A 344 51.97 -26.27 -10.78
C SER A 344 53.35 -25.65 -11.00
N ARG A 345 53.41 -24.39 -11.44
CA ARG A 345 54.67 -23.62 -11.53
C ARG A 345 55.32 -23.35 -10.17
N TRP A 346 54.53 -23.29 -9.10
CA TRP A 346 55.04 -23.19 -7.72
C TRP A 346 55.63 -24.51 -7.20
N ARG A 347 55.12 -25.68 -7.65
CA ARG A 347 55.73 -26.98 -7.32
C ARG A 347 57.08 -27.19 -8.00
N ASP A 348 57.29 -26.63 -9.18
CA ASP A 348 58.58 -26.69 -9.88
C ASP A 348 59.66 -25.79 -9.22
N PHE A 349 59.28 -24.87 -8.34
CA PHE A 349 60.18 -23.98 -7.60
C PHE A 349 60.61 -24.53 -6.23
N GLN A 350 60.15 -25.73 -5.82
CA GLN A 350 60.50 -26.37 -4.53
C GLN A 350 61.60 -27.44 -4.61
N CYS A 351 62.46 -27.42 -5.64
CA CYS A 351 63.67 -28.24 -5.69
C CYS A 351 64.95 -27.56 -5.16
N CYS A 352 64.86 -26.41 -4.48
CA CYS A 352 66.01 -25.79 -3.81
C CYS A 352 65.75 -25.62 -2.31
N GLY A 353 66.04 -26.69 -1.57
CA GLY A 353 66.55 -26.73 -0.20
C GLY A 353 65.93 -25.81 0.86
N CYS A 354 65.00 -26.36 1.66
CA CYS A 354 64.94 -26.19 3.11
C CYS A 354 63.98 -27.25 3.73
N SER A 355 64.29 -27.68 4.95
CA SER A 355 63.93 -28.97 5.59
C SER A 355 62.46 -29.17 6.01
N ILE A 356 62.14 -30.44 6.33
CA ILE A 356 60.87 -31.13 6.11
C ILE A 356 59.91 -31.27 7.32
N ASP A 357 60.19 -30.72 8.50
CA ASP A 357 59.54 -31.23 9.74
C ASP A 357 58.55 -30.32 10.47
N THR A 358 57.75 -29.48 9.80
CA THR A 358 56.65 -28.76 10.52
C THR A 358 55.35 -28.53 9.76
N CYS A 359 55.09 -29.25 8.66
CA CYS A 359 53.81 -29.16 7.94
C CYS A 359 53.17 -30.53 7.64
N ARG A 360 53.16 -31.43 8.63
CA ARG A 360 52.30 -32.62 8.60
C ARG A 360 51.01 -32.36 9.38
N HIS A 361 50.06 -31.67 8.74
CA HIS A 361 48.61 -31.85 8.93
C HIS A 361 47.86 -31.07 7.85
N LEU A 362 47.95 -31.55 6.61
CA LEU A 362 46.97 -31.23 5.57
C LEU A 362 46.72 -32.52 4.78
N VAL A 363 45.83 -33.33 5.35
CA VAL A 363 45.19 -34.42 4.63
C VAL A 363 44.37 -33.78 3.52
N MET A 364 44.88 -33.82 2.28
CA MET A 364 44.09 -33.55 1.10
C MET A 364 43.11 -34.70 0.90
N GLY A 365 41.88 -34.51 1.38
CA GLY A 365 40.73 -35.33 1.03
C GLY A 365 40.09 -34.84 -0.28
N PRO A 366 39.61 -35.75 -1.14
CA PRO A 366 39.02 -35.40 -2.43
C PRO A 366 37.58 -34.91 -2.21
N TRP A 367 37.36 -33.60 -2.11
CA TRP A 367 36.02 -33.06 -2.19
C TRP A 367 35.76 -32.58 -3.61
N LEU A 368 35.09 -33.47 -4.33
CA LEU A 368 34.28 -33.16 -5.49
C LEU A 368 33.47 -31.88 -5.24
N VAL A 369 33.42 -31.11 -6.32
CA VAL A 369 32.44 -30.10 -6.69
C VAL A 369 31.04 -30.44 -6.14
N GLU A 370 30.72 -29.99 -4.94
CA GLU A 370 29.37 -29.50 -4.63
C GLU A 370 29.35 -28.02 -4.97
N LEU A 371 29.11 -27.73 -6.26
CA LEU A 371 28.57 -26.43 -6.64
C LEU A 371 27.28 -26.26 -5.85
N GLY A 372 27.36 -25.46 -4.78
CA GLY A 372 26.22 -25.11 -3.94
C GLY A 372 25.05 -24.73 -4.84
N LYS A 373 23.89 -25.32 -4.56
CA LYS A 373 22.65 -25.09 -5.31
C LYS A 373 22.44 -23.58 -5.42
N LEU A 374 22.59 -23.06 -6.63
CA LEU A 374 22.31 -21.67 -6.94
C LEU A 374 20.78 -21.51 -6.94
N TYR A 375 20.22 -21.00 -5.85
CA TYR A 375 18.79 -20.79 -5.73
C TYR A 375 18.43 -19.49 -6.44
N LEU A 376 18.03 -19.61 -7.72
CA LEU A 376 17.59 -18.48 -8.52
C LEU A 376 16.08 -18.31 -8.38
N LEU A 377 15.68 -17.27 -7.66
CA LEU A 377 14.28 -16.91 -7.51
C LEU A 377 14.02 -15.57 -8.21
N ARG A 378 13.00 -15.58 -9.07
CA ARG A 378 12.46 -14.37 -9.71
C ARG A 378 11.42 -13.77 -8.77
N ALA A 379 11.68 -12.54 -8.35
CA ALA A 379 10.70 -11.61 -7.76
C ALA A 379 10.27 -10.63 -8.86
#